data_AF-A0A811LCG0-F1
#
_entry.id   AF-A0A811LCG0-F1
#
_cell.length_a   1.000
_cell.length_b   1.000
_cell.length_c   1.000
_cell.angle_alpha   90.00
_cell.angle_beta   90.00
_cell.angle_gamma   90.00
#
_symmetry.space_group_name_H-M   'P 1'
#
loop_
_entity.id
_entity.type
_entity.pdbx_description
1 polymer ?
#
loop_
_entity_poly.entity_id
_entity_poly.type
_entity_poly.pdbx_seq_one_letter_code
_entity_poly.pdbx_strand_id
1 'polypeptide(L)'
;MKFDLNQCVKPSQVPFKWVTDTLNGQDGKWDRLVEEYGISDATVKVISGSGFLSYVMRVVFDFKDTEETFNIILKVPTIQILKDGNYLEGNESLATTLYQFHNQEVLFHQHIAPKCDVLYFPKMYGYVNSDLRKGIHGQMLVEDIGDRGYLPDVLNGMDFDQCSEVMQVLAKFHAFSLNNLPEEFKQSLEAGLLNIQEHLKFTSATFEIVPEFNEIRAELEAFHDKYSANLLKVHETFEIPPILTHGDFWANNMFFERKNGVCTKNVLTIFDWQVLQLGTGMTDLARFLMVSADAKVLKENIDDLLEVYYLQFEKSVKDRRVSMPYDFEKISNIKENVLILALEGPANVLSYHGQVILVSIYAFNLALIIVIQPANYIYRYICVTRMLPLSPQMAFAVYAVSVLIAVPFGVTCYFSYMYSAKVRPGFNYGTLWFNVKPLPVLLPADTGSFFTQIYLAYVIVAFGFSYLISMLFAKKTVAALKNNKHLHGAKAIQMQNQLSTTLFVQTVLPVFTSVGPSMIITLSTVFGVNIGAFGIIMYTCLAFIPLLNPMATIFFIRPFRTTVLKMFSLAQNGVEPNYSTFSVSTKY
;
A
#
# COMPACT_ATOMS: atom_id res chain seq x y z
N MET A 1 -56.43 -28.19 14.77
CA MET A 1 -55.35 -29.22 14.85
C MET A 1 -54.33 -28.74 15.86
N LYS A 2 -53.68 -29.64 16.61
CA LYS A 2 -52.55 -29.28 17.48
C LYS A 2 -51.30 -29.27 16.60
N PHE A 3 -50.52 -28.19 16.61
CA PHE A 3 -49.25 -28.10 15.89
C PHE A 3 -48.35 -29.30 16.26
N ASP A 4 -47.83 -30.02 15.26
CA ASP A 4 -47.02 -31.22 15.48
C ASP A 4 -45.55 -30.85 15.69
N LEU A 5 -45.15 -30.81 16.97
CA LEU A 5 -43.78 -30.52 17.36
C LEU A 5 -42.76 -31.57 16.88
N ASN A 6 -43.19 -32.79 16.51
CA ASN A 6 -42.27 -33.82 16.01
C ASN A 6 -41.92 -33.62 14.53
N GLN A 7 -42.62 -32.74 13.81
CA GLN A 7 -42.26 -32.38 12.45
C GLN A 7 -40.88 -31.69 12.43
N CYS A 8 -40.06 -32.00 11.42
CA CYS A 8 -38.76 -31.35 11.23
C CYS A 8 -38.88 -29.99 10.54
N VAL A 9 -38.00 -29.06 10.95
CA VAL A 9 -37.75 -27.77 10.30
C VAL A 9 -37.04 -28.02 8.97
N LYS A 10 -37.80 -28.20 7.89
CA LYS A 10 -37.24 -28.50 6.57
C LYS A 10 -36.44 -27.30 6.01
N PRO A 11 -35.33 -27.54 5.27
CA PRO A 11 -34.80 -28.84 4.81
C PRO A 11 -33.95 -29.61 5.83
N SER A 12 -33.86 -29.16 7.08
CA SER A 12 -33.12 -29.89 8.11
C SER A 12 -33.91 -31.08 8.69
N GLN A 13 -33.21 -31.91 9.47
CA GLN A 13 -33.82 -32.99 10.26
C GLN A 13 -34.13 -32.56 11.71
N VAL A 14 -33.94 -31.29 12.06
CA VAL A 14 -34.16 -30.79 13.42
C VAL A 14 -35.67 -30.71 13.71
N PRO A 15 -36.20 -31.40 14.74
CA PRO A 15 -37.61 -31.29 15.11
C PRO A 15 -37.94 -29.90 15.65
N PHE A 16 -39.15 -29.39 15.37
CA PHE A 16 -39.66 -28.17 16.02
C PHE A 16 -39.61 -28.28 17.54
N LYS A 17 -39.83 -29.48 18.09
CA LYS A 17 -39.69 -29.78 19.51
C LYS A 17 -38.34 -29.35 20.08
N TRP A 18 -37.23 -29.61 19.37
CA TRP A 18 -35.91 -29.20 19.85
C TRP A 18 -35.80 -27.66 19.92
N VAL A 19 -36.35 -26.96 18.93
CA VAL A 19 -36.38 -25.48 18.89
C VAL A 19 -37.18 -24.94 20.08
N THR A 20 -38.38 -25.45 20.30
CA THR A 20 -39.24 -25.00 21.40
C THR A 20 -38.66 -25.34 22.77
N ASP A 21 -38.16 -26.56 22.96
CA ASP A 21 -37.55 -27.00 24.21
C ASP A 21 -36.31 -26.17 24.56
N THR A 22 -35.57 -25.71 23.54
CA THR A 22 -34.40 -24.84 23.70
C THR A 22 -34.78 -23.41 24.11
N LEU A 23 -35.89 -22.88 23.59
CA LEU A 23 -36.33 -21.50 23.89
C LEU A 23 -37.00 -21.37 25.26
N ASN A 24 -37.69 -22.42 25.72
CA ASN A 24 -38.42 -22.41 26.98
C ASN A 24 -37.51 -22.02 28.17
N GLY A 25 -37.90 -20.98 28.91
CA GLY A 25 -37.18 -20.46 30.06
C GLY A 25 -35.96 -19.60 29.71
N GLN A 26 -35.72 -19.31 28.42
CA GLN A 26 -34.57 -18.52 27.97
C GLN A 26 -34.93 -17.16 27.36
N ASP A 27 -36.18 -16.94 26.96
CA ASP A 27 -36.65 -15.67 26.39
C ASP A 27 -38.03 -15.30 26.95
N GLY A 28 -38.12 -14.12 27.58
CA GLY A 28 -39.35 -13.70 28.25
C GLY A 28 -40.50 -13.41 27.29
N LYS A 29 -40.24 -13.02 26.03
CA LYS A 29 -41.31 -12.83 25.03
C LYS A 29 -41.82 -14.19 24.59
N TRP A 30 -40.93 -15.15 24.31
CA TRP A 30 -41.30 -16.52 23.98
C TRP A 30 -42.14 -17.16 25.07
N ASP A 31 -41.66 -17.13 26.32
CA ASP A 31 -42.33 -17.77 27.46
C ASP A 31 -43.75 -17.22 27.67
N ARG A 32 -43.90 -15.89 27.63
CA ARG A 32 -45.21 -15.21 27.69
C ARG A 32 -46.14 -15.68 26.57
N LEU A 33 -45.67 -15.71 25.32
CA LEU A 33 -46.51 -16.06 24.17
C LEU A 33 -46.97 -17.53 24.22
N VAL A 34 -46.08 -18.44 24.63
CA VAL A 34 -46.42 -19.87 24.78
C VAL A 34 -47.41 -20.09 25.93
N GLU A 35 -47.23 -19.40 27.06
CA GLU A 35 -48.10 -19.53 28.24
C GLU A 35 -49.50 -18.95 27.99
N GLU A 36 -49.59 -17.74 27.42
CA GLU A 36 -50.86 -17.02 27.25
C GLU A 36 -51.70 -17.57 26.07
N TYR A 37 -51.05 -17.92 24.96
CA TYR A 37 -51.73 -18.20 23.70
C TYR A 37 -51.52 -19.62 23.20
N GLY A 38 -50.32 -20.17 23.40
CA GLY A 38 -49.89 -21.45 22.84
C GLY A 38 -49.68 -21.39 21.32
N ILE A 39 -48.83 -22.29 20.82
CA ILE A 39 -48.42 -22.31 19.42
C ILE A 39 -49.59 -22.76 18.52
N SER A 40 -49.85 -22.02 17.45
CA SER A 40 -50.86 -22.34 16.44
C SER A 40 -50.24 -23.02 15.21
N ASP A 41 -49.16 -22.45 14.68
CA ASP A 41 -48.41 -22.94 13.53
C ASP A 41 -46.95 -22.43 13.56
N ALA A 42 -46.11 -22.92 12.63
CA ALA A 42 -44.80 -22.35 12.39
C ALA A 42 -44.44 -22.39 10.91
N THR A 43 -43.94 -21.25 10.40
CA THR A 43 -43.45 -21.14 9.03
C THR A 43 -41.92 -21.07 9.00
N VAL A 44 -41.32 -21.67 7.97
CA VAL A 44 -39.86 -21.72 7.82
C VAL A 44 -39.48 -21.03 6.52
N LYS A 45 -38.63 -20.01 6.64
CA LYS A 45 -38.03 -19.30 5.51
C LYS A 45 -36.53 -19.58 5.47
N VAL A 46 -36.06 -20.24 4.41
CA VAL A 46 -34.62 -20.38 4.14
C VAL A 46 -34.07 -19.01 3.73
N ILE A 47 -33.17 -18.45 4.53
CA ILE A 47 -32.48 -17.18 4.25
C ILE A 47 -31.24 -17.45 3.40
N SER A 48 -30.45 -18.44 3.79
CA SER A 48 -29.24 -18.88 3.09
C SER A 48 -29.17 -20.41 3.09
N GLY A 49 -28.56 -20.99 2.06
CA GLY A 49 -28.65 -22.43 1.80
C GLY A 49 -27.78 -22.89 0.64
N SER A 50 -28.38 -23.55 -0.36
CA SER A 50 -27.69 -24.18 -1.50
C SER A 50 -26.52 -23.33 -2.04
N GLY A 51 -25.29 -23.81 -1.87
CA GLY A 51 -24.04 -23.11 -2.23
C GLY A 51 -23.24 -22.53 -1.05
N PHE A 52 -23.80 -22.51 0.15
CA PHE A 52 -23.14 -22.06 1.38
C PHE A 52 -22.80 -23.22 2.34
N LEU A 53 -21.96 -22.94 3.34
CA LEU A 53 -21.47 -23.94 4.31
C LEU A 53 -22.56 -24.36 5.32
N SER A 54 -23.59 -23.52 5.50
CA SER A 54 -24.71 -23.77 6.41
C SER A 54 -26.04 -23.32 5.81
N TYR A 55 -27.11 -24.02 6.13
CA TYR A 55 -28.47 -23.49 6.03
C TYR A 55 -28.71 -22.52 7.16
N VAL A 56 -29.23 -21.35 6.82
CA VAL A 56 -29.73 -20.35 7.76
C VAL A 56 -31.24 -20.26 7.53
N MET A 57 -32.02 -20.75 8.49
CA MET A 57 -33.47 -20.81 8.40
C MET A 57 -34.08 -19.89 9.45
N ARG A 58 -34.94 -18.97 9.02
CA ARG A 58 -35.82 -18.25 9.94
C ARG A 58 -37.05 -19.10 10.20
N VAL A 59 -37.26 -19.46 11.46
CA VAL A 59 -38.47 -20.10 11.95
C VAL A 59 -39.34 -19.01 12.57
N VAL A 60 -40.55 -18.85 12.06
CA VAL A 60 -41.55 -17.91 12.56
C VAL A 60 -42.66 -18.70 13.21
N PHE A 61 -42.83 -18.53 14.51
CA PHE A 61 -43.93 -19.13 15.25
C PHE A 61 -45.12 -18.18 15.32
N ASP A 62 -46.27 -18.74 14.95
CA ASP A 62 -47.57 -18.10 15.09
C ASP A 62 -48.25 -18.66 16.35
N PHE A 63 -49.00 -17.80 17.03
CA PHE A 63 -49.68 -18.14 18.28
C PHE A 63 -51.20 -18.07 18.08
N LYS A 64 -51.97 -18.73 18.94
CA LYS A 64 -53.43 -18.70 18.85
C LYS A 64 -53.96 -17.36 19.34
N ASP A 65 -55.07 -16.89 18.77
CA ASP A 65 -55.81 -15.74 19.29
C ASP A 65 -54.98 -14.44 19.44
N THR A 66 -53.87 -14.30 18.70
CA THR A 66 -53.03 -13.10 18.62
C THR A 66 -52.36 -12.97 17.25
N GLU A 67 -52.03 -11.74 16.85
CA GLU A 67 -51.21 -11.43 15.66
C GLU A 67 -49.71 -11.35 16.01
N GLU A 68 -49.35 -11.46 17.28
CA GLU A 68 -47.95 -11.49 17.69
C GLU A 68 -47.24 -12.75 17.15
N THR A 69 -46.02 -12.56 16.67
CA THR A 69 -45.15 -13.65 16.19
C THR A 69 -43.81 -13.66 16.93
N PHE A 70 -43.14 -14.81 16.89
CA PHE A 70 -41.78 -14.99 17.41
C PHE A 70 -40.87 -15.57 16.33
N ASN A 71 -39.79 -14.84 16.03
CA ASN A 71 -38.84 -15.22 15.00
C ASN A 71 -37.54 -15.72 15.63
N ILE A 72 -36.99 -16.80 15.09
CA ILE A 72 -35.71 -17.35 15.53
C ILE A 72 -34.92 -17.90 14.35
N ILE A 73 -33.59 -17.86 14.43
CA ILE A 73 -32.71 -18.42 13.40
C ILE A 73 -32.23 -19.81 13.83
N LEU A 74 -32.52 -20.81 12.99
CA LEU A 74 -31.91 -22.13 13.06
C LEU A 74 -30.81 -22.22 12.00
N LYS A 75 -29.56 -22.37 12.44
CA LYS A 75 -28.39 -22.60 11.58
C LYS A 75 -27.96 -24.06 11.67
N VAL A 76 -27.83 -24.73 10.52
CA VAL A 76 -27.36 -26.14 10.44
C VAL A 76 -26.36 -26.28 9.29
N PRO A 77 -25.25 -27.01 9.46
CA PRO A 77 -24.28 -27.20 8.37
C PRO A 77 -24.88 -27.99 7.20
N THR A 78 -24.46 -27.71 5.96
CA THR A 78 -25.05 -28.30 4.73
C THR A 78 -24.66 -29.75 4.45
N ILE A 79 -23.97 -30.41 5.38
CA ILE A 79 -23.45 -31.79 5.25
C ILE A 79 -24.51 -32.76 4.74
N GLN A 80 -25.74 -32.69 5.26
CA GLN A 80 -26.78 -33.66 4.91
C GLN A 80 -27.14 -33.60 3.43
N ILE A 81 -27.15 -32.41 2.82
CA ILE A 81 -27.39 -32.27 1.38
C ILE A 81 -26.20 -32.73 0.56
N LEU A 82 -24.98 -32.46 1.04
CA LEU A 82 -23.80 -32.98 0.39
C LEU A 82 -23.75 -34.53 0.44
N LYS A 83 -24.27 -35.16 1.50
CA LYS A 83 -24.52 -36.61 1.55
C LYS A 83 -25.62 -37.03 0.58
N ASP A 84 -26.79 -36.41 0.66
CA ASP A 84 -27.97 -36.79 -0.12
C ASP A 84 -27.78 -36.59 -1.63
N GLY A 85 -26.92 -35.65 -2.04
CA GLY A 85 -26.52 -35.40 -3.42
C GLY A 85 -25.26 -36.14 -3.89
N ASN A 86 -24.71 -37.07 -3.10
CA ASN A 86 -23.44 -37.78 -3.34
C ASN A 86 -22.20 -36.85 -3.54
N TYR A 87 -22.26 -35.59 -3.13
CA TYR A 87 -21.15 -34.64 -3.24
C TYR A 87 -19.99 -34.89 -2.25
N LEU A 88 -20.18 -35.75 -1.25
CA LEU A 88 -19.13 -36.17 -0.31
C LEU A 88 -18.41 -37.46 -0.72
N GLU A 89 -18.86 -38.15 -1.77
CA GLU A 89 -18.26 -39.40 -2.23
C GLU A 89 -16.83 -39.11 -2.74
N GLY A 90 -15.82 -39.47 -1.94
CA GLY A 90 -14.41 -39.17 -2.20
C GLY A 90 -13.86 -37.87 -1.58
N ASN A 91 -14.64 -37.15 -0.76
CA ASN A 91 -14.24 -35.85 -0.18
C ASN A 91 -14.49 -35.76 1.34
N GLU A 92 -14.00 -36.74 2.11
CA GLU A 92 -14.12 -36.79 3.58
C GLU A 92 -13.50 -35.57 4.29
N SER A 93 -12.53 -34.91 3.65
CA SER A 93 -11.89 -33.69 4.14
C SER A 93 -12.89 -32.51 4.21
N LEU A 94 -13.78 -32.36 3.21
CA LEU A 94 -14.81 -31.30 3.21
C LEU A 94 -15.83 -31.48 4.35
N ALA A 95 -16.27 -32.71 4.59
CA ALA A 95 -17.18 -33.00 5.71
C ALA A 95 -16.51 -32.64 7.05
N THR A 96 -15.24 -33.02 7.23
CA THR A 96 -14.49 -32.68 8.45
C THR A 96 -14.42 -31.18 8.68
N THR A 97 -14.12 -30.41 7.63
CA THR A 97 -14.05 -28.94 7.69
C THR A 97 -15.39 -28.30 8.06
N LEU A 98 -16.51 -28.76 7.49
CA LEU A 98 -17.84 -28.23 7.84
C LEU A 98 -18.22 -28.47 9.30
N TYR A 99 -17.83 -29.62 9.87
CA TYR A 99 -18.06 -29.92 11.29
C TYR A 99 -17.24 -28.99 12.17
N GLN A 100 -16.00 -28.71 11.77
CA GLN A 100 -15.10 -27.82 12.50
C GLN A 100 -15.61 -26.38 12.48
N PHE A 101 -16.01 -25.85 11.32
CA PHE A 101 -16.55 -24.50 11.18
C PHE A 101 -17.76 -24.25 12.07
N HIS A 102 -18.70 -25.20 12.10
CA HIS A 102 -19.84 -25.14 13.02
C HIS A 102 -19.39 -25.06 14.49
N ASN A 103 -18.50 -25.97 14.89
CA ASN A 103 -18.02 -26.03 16.27
C ASN A 103 -17.21 -24.78 16.66
N GLN A 104 -16.47 -24.18 15.72
CA GLN A 104 -15.73 -22.93 15.94
C GLN A 104 -16.67 -21.75 16.22
N GLU A 105 -17.75 -21.61 15.45
CA GLU A 105 -18.74 -20.56 15.70
C GLU A 105 -19.45 -20.76 17.05
N VAL A 106 -19.78 -22.01 17.40
CA VAL A 106 -20.30 -22.33 18.74
C VAL A 106 -19.30 -21.91 19.83
N LEU A 107 -18.02 -22.26 19.69
CA LEU A 107 -16.99 -21.90 20.66
C LEU A 107 -16.88 -20.38 20.84
N PHE A 108 -16.99 -19.60 19.76
CA PHE A 108 -17.01 -18.14 19.83
C PHE A 108 -18.18 -17.61 20.65
N HIS A 109 -19.40 -18.11 20.37
CA HIS A 109 -20.60 -17.70 21.11
C HIS A 109 -20.56 -18.12 22.59
N GLN A 110 -19.80 -19.15 22.94
CA GLN A 110 -19.61 -19.56 24.34
C GLN A 110 -18.56 -18.72 25.07
N HIS A 111 -17.42 -18.44 24.45
CA HIS A 111 -16.24 -17.95 25.17
C HIS A 111 -15.95 -16.47 24.93
N ILE A 112 -16.32 -15.93 23.77
CA ILE A 112 -15.93 -14.60 23.30
C ILE A 112 -17.14 -13.65 23.33
N ALA A 113 -18.22 -14.00 22.63
CA ALA A 113 -19.40 -13.13 22.50
C ALA A 113 -19.97 -12.64 23.85
N PRO A 114 -20.10 -13.47 24.91
CA PRO A 114 -20.68 -13.03 26.19
C PRO A 114 -19.80 -12.06 26.97
N LYS A 115 -18.50 -11.97 26.64
CA LYS A 115 -17.52 -11.13 27.34
C LYS A 115 -17.15 -9.87 26.57
N CYS A 116 -17.54 -9.81 25.29
CA CYS A 116 -17.17 -8.70 24.42
C CYS A 116 -17.97 -7.45 24.77
N ASP A 117 -17.25 -6.35 25.00
CA ASP A 117 -17.77 -5.03 25.34
C ASP A 117 -17.75 -4.07 24.13
N VAL A 118 -17.38 -4.56 22.95
CA VAL A 118 -17.19 -3.75 21.73
C VAL A 118 -18.46 -3.68 20.89
N LEU A 119 -19.13 -4.81 20.74
CA LEU A 119 -20.25 -4.99 19.82
C LEU A 119 -21.26 -5.96 20.43
N TYR A 120 -22.52 -5.75 20.10
CA TYR A 120 -23.56 -6.72 20.39
C TYR A 120 -23.45 -7.92 19.45
N PHE A 121 -23.67 -9.12 19.99
CA PHE A 121 -23.76 -10.37 19.22
C PHE A 121 -25.13 -11.01 19.47
N PRO A 122 -25.79 -11.55 18.43
CA PRO A 122 -27.04 -12.29 18.58
C PRO A 122 -26.92 -13.39 19.64
N LYS A 123 -27.92 -13.48 20.52
CA LYS A 123 -27.93 -14.50 21.57
C LYS A 123 -28.02 -15.90 20.96
N MET A 124 -27.12 -16.78 21.37
CA MET A 124 -27.21 -18.22 21.08
C MET A 124 -28.01 -18.90 22.20
N TYR A 125 -29.21 -19.38 21.88
CA TYR A 125 -30.11 -20.04 22.83
C TYR A 125 -29.74 -21.51 23.07
N GLY A 126 -29.20 -22.17 22.05
CA GLY A 126 -28.76 -23.55 22.17
C GLY A 126 -28.01 -24.02 20.95
N TYR A 127 -27.31 -25.13 21.12
CA TYR A 127 -26.50 -25.71 20.06
C TYR A 127 -26.32 -27.22 20.29
N VAL A 128 -25.95 -27.90 19.22
CA VAL A 128 -25.37 -29.25 19.25
C VAL A 128 -24.07 -29.17 18.48
N ASN A 129 -22.99 -29.66 19.07
CA ASN A 129 -21.70 -29.75 18.37
C ASN A 129 -21.77 -30.86 17.31
N SER A 130 -21.15 -30.60 16.17
CA SER A 130 -20.92 -31.62 15.15
C SER A 130 -19.87 -32.62 15.65
N ASP A 131 -20.12 -33.92 15.49
CA ASP A 131 -19.19 -35.00 15.82
C ASP A 131 -19.17 -36.03 14.69
N LEU A 132 -18.07 -36.02 13.92
CA LEU A 132 -17.92 -36.85 12.73
C LEU A 132 -17.91 -38.34 13.09
N ARG A 133 -17.27 -38.71 14.21
CA ARG A 133 -17.13 -40.12 14.63
C ARG A 133 -18.47 -40.71 15.06
N LYS A 134 -19.34 -39.87 15.63
CA LYS A 134 -20.69 -40.27 16.08
C LYS A 134 -21.77 -40.00 15.04
N GLY A 135 -21.44 -39.39 13.90
CA GLY A 135 -22.42 -38.97 12.89
C GLY A 135 -23.41 -37.92 13.40
N ILE A 136 -23.02 -37.12 14.41
CA ILE A 136 -23.86 -36.06 14.96
C ILE A 136 -23.68 -34.82 14.10
N HIS A 137 -24.78 -34.32 13.55
CA HIS A 137 -24.80 -33.10 12.76
C HIS A 137 -25.04 -31.89 13.67
N GLY A 138 -24.26 -30.83 13.45
CA GLY A 138 -24.38 -29.60 14.21
C GLY A 138 -25.69 -28.86 13.95
N GLN A 139 -26.14 -28.13 14.96
CA GLN A 139 -27.26 -27.20 14.86
C GLN A 139 -27.09 -26.10 15.90
N MET A 140 -27.57 -24.90 15.58
CA MET A 140 -27.44 -23.73 16.44
C MET A 140 -28.71 -22.91 16.35
N LEU A 141 -29.24 -22.51 17.50
CA LEU A 141 -30.42 -21.66 17.61
C LEU A 141 -29.99 -20.28 18.09
N VAL A 142 -30.24 -19.26 17.26
CA VAL A 142 -29.71 -17.92 17.42
C VAL A 142 -30.83 -16.89 17.25
N GLU A 143 -30.75 -15.81 18.01
CA GLU A 143 -31.65 -14.65 17.92
C GLU A 143 -31.77 -14.12 16.48
N ASP A 144 -33.00 -13.86 16.03
CA ASP A 144 -33.26 -13.17 14.77
C ASP A 144 -33.22 -11.67 14.99
N ILE A 145 -32.30 -11.01 14.30
CA ILE A 145 -32.07 -9.57 14.38
C ILE A 145 -32.30 -8.87 13.03
N GLY A 146 -32.91 -9.58 12.07
CA GLY A 146 -33.07 -9.07 10.71
C GLY A 146 -34.00 -7.86 10.58
N ASP A 147 -34.82 -7.58 11.59
CA ASP A 147 -35.66 -6.38 11.70
C ASP A 147 -34.86 -5.14 12.10
N ARG A 148 -33.80 -5.32 12.90
CA ARG A 148 -32.87 -4.28 13.37
C ARG A 148 -31.67 -4.10 12.45
N GLY A 149 -31.33 -5.13 11.68
CA GLY A 149 -30.17 -5.16 10.79
C GLY A 149 -30.44 -4.61 9.38
N TYR A 150 -29.41 -4.01 8.80
CA TYR A 150 -29.36 -3.63 7.38
C TYR A 150 -28.09 -4.21 6.76
N LEU A 151 -28.25 -5.05 5.74
CA LEU A 151 -27.12 -5.62 4.99
C LEU A 151 -26.62 -4.57 3.98
N PRO A 152 -25.33 -4.22 4.00
CA PRO A 152 -24.75 -3.31 3.02
C PRO A 152 -24.75 -3.96 1.62
N ASP A 153 -24.81 -3.12 0.58
CA ASP A 153 -24.74 -3.57 -0.81
C ASP A 153 -23.28 -3.82 -1.21
N VAL A 154 -22.88 -5.09 -1.20
CA VAL A 154 -21.51 -5.52 -1.52
C VAL A 154 -21.15 -5.23 -2.99
N LEU A 155 -22.12 -5.21 -3.91
CA LEU A 155 -21.83 -5.04 -5.34
C LEU A 155 -21.48 -3.59 -5.67
N ASN A 156 -22.13 -2.64 -5.00
CA ASN A 156 -21.80 -1.22 -5.12
C ASN A 156 -20.60 -0.85 -4.22
N GLY A 157 -20.33 -1.62 -3.17
CA GLY A 157 -19.30 -1.32 -2.19
C GLY A 157 -19.73 -0.25 -1.19
N MET A 158 -19.06 -0.24 -0.04
CA MET A 158 -19.31 0.72 1.03
C MET A 158 -18.57 2.02 0.82
N ASP A 159 -19.21 3.11 1.22
CA ASP A 159 -18.58 4.43 1.24
C ASP A 159 -17.52 4.57 2.35
N PHE A 160 -16.83 5.72 2.34
CA PHE A 160 -15.77 5.99 3.31
C PHE A 160 -16.27 5.99 4.76
N ASP A 161 -17.46 6.53 5.04
CA ASP A 161 -17.98 6.66 6.40
C ASP A 161 -18.34 5.28 6.98
N GLN A 162 -18.96 4.42 6.15
CA GLN A 162 -19.24 3.03 6.50
C GLN A 162 -17.94 2.25 6.71
N CYS A 163 -16.96 2.38 5.81
CA CYS A 163 -15.66 1.74 5.97
C CYS A 163 -14.97 2.19 7.25
N SER A 164 -14.97 3.50 7.54
CA SER A 164 -14.37 4.09 8.74
C SER A 164 -14.98 3.55 10.03
N GLU A 165 -16.32 3.42 10.11
CA GLU A 165 -16.97 2.79 11.26
C GLU A 165 -16.52 1.34 11.44
N VAL A 166 -16.53 0.55 10.36
CA VAL A 166 -16.13 -0.86 10.43
C VAL A 166 -14.67 -0.99 10.87
N MET A 167 -13.76 -0.16 10.35
CA MET A 167 -12.35 -0.14 10.77
C MET A 167 -12.21 0.18 12.26
N GLN A 168 -13.02 1.10 12.80
CA GLN A 168 -13.01 1.42 14.23
C GLN A 168 -13.55 0.27 15.09
N VAL A 169 -14.64 -0.37 14.68
CA VAL A 169 -15.24 -1.52 15.38
C VAL A 169 -14.26 -2.69 15.40
N LEU A 170 -13.65 -2.99 14.24
CA LEU A 170 -12.67 -4.06 14.10
C LEU A 170 -11.43 -3.79 14.96
N ALA A 171 -10.91 -2.56 14.97
CA ALA A 171 -9.79 -2.15 15.82
C ALA A 171 -10.09 -2.37 17.32
N LYS A 172 -11.29 -1.98 17.78
CA LYS A 172 -11.72 -2.21 19.15
C LYS A 172 -11.82 -3.70 19.47
N PHE A 173 -12.35 -4.50 18.55
CA PHE A 173 -12.48 -5.95 18.70
C PHE A 173 -11.12 -6.66 18.75
N HIS A 174 -10.18 -6.30 17.87
CA HIS A 174 -8.81 -6.82 17.92
C HIS A 174 -8.09 -6.45 19.23
N ALA A 175 -8.32 -5.24 19.77
CA ALA A 175 -7.78 -4.87 21.08
C ALA A 175 -8.43 -5.66 22.22
N PHE A 176 -9.73 -5.93 22.13
CA PHE A 176 -10.42 -6.79 23.07
C PHE A 176 -9.83 -8.21 23.07
N SER A 177 -9.59 -8.80 21.89
CA SER A 177 -9.14 -10.18 21.80
C SER A 177 -7.74 -10.39 22.40
N LEU A 178 -6.82 -9.42 22.26
CA LEU A 178 -5.47 -9.51 22.85
C LEU A 178 -5.46 -9.84 24.37
N ASN A 179 -6.47 -9.38 25.12
CA ASN A 179 -6.56 -9.62 26.56
C ASN A 179 -7.53 -10.72 26.98
N ASN A 180 -8.44 -11.10 26.10
CA ASN A 180 -9.63 -11.88 26.48
C ASN A 180 -9.70 -13.23 25.77
N LEU A 181 -8.58 -13.76 25.27
CA LEU A 181 -8.48 -15.08 24.67
C LEU A 181 -8.04 -16.14 25.70
N PRO A 182 -8.93 -17.05 26.14
CA PRO A 182 -8.56 -18.17 27.00
C PRO A 182 -7.57 -19.10 26.30
N GLU A 183 -6.63 -19.66 27.05
CA GLU A 183 -5.61 -20.54 26.46
C GLU A 183 -6.22 -21.83 25.87
N GLU A 184 -7.21 -22.40 26.54
CA GLU A 184 -7.97 -23.56 26.02
C GLU A 184 -8.69 -23.26 24.71
N PHE A 185 -9.17 -22.01 24.53
CA PHE A 185 -9.81 -21.55 23.31
C PHE A 185 -8.79 -21.45 22.16
N LYS A 186 -7.59 -20.90 22.43
CA LYS A 186 -6.51 -20.85 21.44
C LYS A 186 -6.08 -22.24 20.98
N GLN A 187 -5.85 -23.15 21.93
CA GLN A 187 -5.49 -24.54 21.62
C GLN A 187 -6.55 -25.25 20.78
N SER A 188 -7.84 -24.99 21.06
CA SER A 188 -8.95 -25.52 20.27
C SER A 188 -8.95 -24.99 18.83
N LEU A 189 -8.62 -23.71 18.62
CA LEU A 189 -8.48 -23.14 17.28
C LEU A 189 -7.26 -23.72 16.55
N GLU A 190 -6.11 -23.82 17.21
CA GLU A 190 -4.87 -24.37 16.63
C GLU A 190 -5.03 -25.82 16.17
N ALA A 191 -5.72 -26.65 16.96
CA ALA A 191 -6.03 -28.03 16.58
C ALA A 191 -6.94 -28.11 15.33
N GLY A 192 -7.81 -27.11 15.11
CA GLY A 192 -8.67 -27.01 13.93
C GLY A 192 -7.92 -26.59 12.66
N LEU A 193 -6.90 -25.72 12.77
CA LEU A 193 -6.17 -25.13 11.65
C LEU A 193 -5.41 -26.17 10.79
N LEU A 194 -4.95 -27.27 11.39
CA LEU A 194 -4.21 -28.32 10.69
C LEU A 194 -4.99 -28.96 9.53
N ASN A 195 -6.33 -28.94 9.57
CA ASN A 195 -7.18 -29.54 8.55
C ASN A 195 -7.63 -28.53 7.47
N ILE A 196 -7.51 -27.22 7.73
CA ILE A 196 -7.96 -26.16 6.81
C ILE A 196 -6.92 -25.91 5.71
N GLN A 197 -5.64 -26.24 5.96
CA GLN A 197 -4.52 -25.98 5.05
C GLN A 197 -4.69 -26.64 3.67
N GLU A 198 -5.37 -27.79 3.59
CA GLU A 198 -5.63 -28.48 2.32
C GLU A 198 -6.68 -27.77 1.45
N HIS A 199 -7.60 -27.01 2.06
CA HIS A 199 -8.75 -26.39 1.39
C HIS A 199 -8.46 -24.99 0.84
N LEU A 200 -7.29 -24.40 1.15
CA LEU A 200 -6.89 -23.10 0.62
C LEU A 200 -6.30 -23.19 -0.80
N LYS A 201 -6.12 -24.39 -1.36
CA LYS A 201 -5.56 -24.61 -2.68
C LYS A 201 -6.48 -24.10 -3.77
N PHE A 202 -5.89 -23.52 -4.83
CA PHE A 202 -6.63 -23.26 -6.06
C PHE A 202 -7.16 -24.57 -6.63
N THR A 203 -8.44 -24.59 -6.98
CA THR A 203 -9.09 -25.76 -7.59
C THR A 203 -9.28 -25.52 -9.08
N SER A 204 -9.57 -26.58 -9.85
CA SER A 204 -9.94 -26.42 -11.26
C SER A 204 -11.10 -25.43 -11.44
N ALA A 205 -12.07 -25.44 -10.52
CA ALA A 205 -13.20 -24.53 -10.52
C ALA A 205 -12.78 -23.04 -10.47
N THR A 206 -11.72 -22.68 -9.73
CA THR A 206 -11.22 -21.29 -9.71
C THR A 206 -10.85 -20.81 -11.12
N PHE A 207 -10.19 -21.67 -11.89
CA PHE A 207 -9.75 -21.37 -13.24
C PHE A 207 -10.84 -21.55 -14.30
N GLU A 208 -11.93 -22.23 -13.97
CA GLU A 208 -13.14 -22.31 -14.81
C GLU A 208 -13.99 -21.04 -14.64
N ILE A 209 -14.10 -20.52 -13.42
CA ILE A 209 -14.83 -19.28 -13.10
C ILE A 209 -14.11 -18.05 -13.67
N VAL A 210 -12.78 -18.04 -13.61
CA VAL A 210 -11.93 -16.96 -14.14
C VAL A 210 -10.93 -17.54 -15.14
N PRO A 211 -11.33 -17.79 -16.40
CA PRO A 211 -10.49 -18.42 -17.40
C PRO A 211 -9.16 -17.71 -17.65
N GLU A 212 -9.10 -16.39 -17.46
CA GLU A 212 -7.92 -15.55 -17.60
C GLU A 212 -6.79 -15.96 -16.64
N PHE A 213 -7.14 -16.53 -15.47
CA PHE A 213 -6.14 -17.01 -14.52
C PHE A 213 -5.37 -18.23 -15.03
N ASN A 214 -5.84 -18.91 -16.08
CA ASN A 214 -5.10 -20.02 -16.69
C ASN A 214 -3.75 -19.58 -17.28
N GLU A 215 -3.64 -18.34 -17.75
CA GLU A 215 -2.38 -17.80 -18.29
C GLU A 215 -1.27 -17.72 -17.24
N ILE A 216 -1.66 -17.60 -15.97
CA ILE A 216 -0.75 -17.46 -14.82
C ILE A 216 -0.95 -18.58 -13.78
N ARG A 217 -1.53 -19.72 -14.18
CA ARG A 217 -1.90 -20.80 -13.26
C ARG A 217 -0.68 -21.30 -12.48
N ALA A 218 0.43 -21.56 -13.17
CA ALA A 218 1.63 -22.09 -12.55
C ALA A 218 2.22 -21.11 -11.52
N GLU A 219 2.19 -19.80 -11.80
CA GLU A 219 2.62 -18.77 -10.85
C GLU A 219 1.69 -18.68 -9.65
N LEU A 220 0.37 -18.78 -9.86
CA LEU A 220 -0.62 -18.77 -8.78
C LEU A 220 -0.49 -20.00 -7.88
N GLU A 221 -0.32 -21.18 -8.45
CA GLU A 221 -0.07 -22.43 -7.72
C GLU A 221 1.24 -22.36 -6.93
N ALA A 222 2.34 -21.91 -7.56
CA ALA A 222 3.62 -21.74 -6.88
C ALA A 222 3.57 -20.68 -5.76
N PHE A 223 2.82 -19.59 -5.97
CA PHE A 223 2.57 -18.60 -4.93
C PHE A 223 1.80 -19.22 -3.76
N HIS A 224 0.72 -19.95 -4.06
CA HIS A 224 -0.05 -20.65 -3.04
C HIS A 224 0.82 -21.60 -2.22
N ASP A 225 1.56 -22.51 -2.88
CA ASP A 225 2.42 -23.48 -2.20
C ASP A 225 3.48 -22.82 -1.32
N LYS A 226 4.00 -21.66 -1.76
CA LYS A 226 5.02 -20.92 -1.02
C LYS A 226 4.48 -20.22 0.23
N TYR A 227 3.26 -19.69 0.19
CA TYR A 227 2.76 -18.77 1.23
C TYR A 227 1.58 -19.31 2.04
N SER A 228 0.87 -20.36 1.59
CA SER A 228 -0.36 -20.85 2.25
C SER A 228 -0.13 -21.33 3.68
N ALA A 229 0.99 -22.00 3.95
CA ALA A 229 1.36 -22.44 5.30
C ALA A 229 1.57 -21.26 6.25
N ASN A 230 2.13 -20.15 5.75
CA ASN A 230 2.43 -18.97 6.57
C ASN A 230 1.15 -18.19 6.92
N LEU A 231 0.06 -18.33 6.14
CA LEU A 231 -1.20 -17.65 6.42
C LEU A 231 -1.82 -18.14 7.74
N LEU A 232 -1.67 -19.42 8.09
CA LEU A 232 -2.26 -20.01 9.30
C LEU A 232 -1.48 -19.69 10.59
N LYS A 233 -0.22 -19.30 10.46
CA LYS A 233 0.71 -18.99 11.57
C LYS A 233 1.37 -17.62 11.39
N VAL A 234 0.63 -16.69 10.77
CA VAL A 234 1.15 -15.37 10.40
C VAL A 234 1.60 -14.59 11.64
N HIS A 235 0.89 -14.72 12.75
CA HIS A 235 1.24 -14.03 13.99
C HIS A 235 2.57 -14.55 14.57
N GLU A 236 2.82 -15.88 14.54
CA GLU A 236 4.10 -16.47 14.93
C GLU A 236 5.24 -15.97 14.03
N THR A 237 5.00 -15.92 12.72
CA THR A 237 5.99 -15.50 11.70
C THR A 237 6.49 -14.08 11.94
N PHE A 238 5.62 -13.20 12.43
CA PHE A 238 5.93 -11.80 12.70
C PHE A 238 6.16 -11.49 14.18
N GLU A 239 6.20 -12.52 15.04
CA GLU A 239 6.37 -12.40 16.51
C GLU A 239 5.31 -11.46 17.14
N ILE A 240 4.10 -11.47 16.59
CA ILE A 240 2.97 -10.67 17.06
C ILE A 240 2.13 -11.53 18.02
N PRO A 241 1.75 -11.01 19.20
CA PRO A 241 0.79 -11.69 20.07
C PRO A 241 -0.49 -12.05 19.31
N PRO A 242 -1.05 -13.27 19.49
CA PRO A 242 -2.16 -13.75 18.69
C PRO A 242 -3.39 -12.86 18.87
N ILE A 243 -3.85 -12.27 17.77
CA ILE A 243 -5.11 -11.53 17.67
C ILE A 243 -6.16 -12.48 17.10
N LEU A 244 -7.34 -12.56 17.73
CA LEU A 244 -8.45 -13.31 17.16
C LEU A 244 -8.99 -12.56 15.94
N THR A 245 -8.92 -13.20 14.78
CA THR A 245 -9.47 -12.71 13.52
C THR A 245 -10.73 -13.48 13.14
N HIS A 246 -11.67 -12.80 12.50
CA HIS A 246 -12.88 -13.39 11.93
C HIS A 246 -12.56 -14.38 10.80
N GLY A 247 -11.54 -14.10 9.99
CA GLY A 247 -11.06 -14.96 8.89
C GLY A 247 -11.90 -14.88 7.61
N ASP A 248 -13.20 -14.64 7.75
CA ASP A 248 -14.10 -14.26 6.66
C ASP A 248 -14.75 -12.88 6.89
N PHE A 249 -13.92 -11.85 7.13
CA PHE A 249 -14.41 -10.50 7.41
C PHE A 249 -14.74 -9.73 6.11
N TRP A 250 -16.04 -9.63 5.78
CA TRP A 250 -16.56 -8.87 4.62
C TRP A 250 -17.99 -8.38 4.87
N ALA A 251 -18.47 -7.47 4.02
CA ALA A 251 -19.74 -6.75 4.18
C ALA A 251 -20.97 -7.64 4.36
N ASN A 252 -21.00 -8.86 3.81
CA ASN A 252 -22.15 -9.76 3.92
C ASN A 252 -22.23 -10.49 5.29
N ASN A 253 -21.18 -10.39 6.11
CA ASN A 253 -21.09 -10.98 7.44
C ASN A 253 -21.29 -9.95 8.56
N MET A 254 -21.90 -8.81 8.24
CA MET A 254 -22.22 -7.78 9.21
C MET A 254 -23.54 -7.09 8.89
N PHE A 255 -24.18 -6.59 9.95
CA PHE A 255 -25.33 -5.72 9.83
C PHE A 255 -24.97 -4.32 10.31
N PHE A 256 -25.37 -3.32 9.54
CA PHE A 256 -25.53 -1.97 10.03
C PHE A 256 -26.86 -1.83 10.78
N GLU A 257 -26.94 -0.87 11.69
CA GLU A 257 -28.17 -0.58 12.41
C GLU A 257 -29.20 0.06 11.46
N ARG A 258 -30.43 -0.48 11.49
CA ARG A 258 -31.59 0.06 10.80
C ARG A 258 -32.39 0.96 11.73
N LYS A 259 -32.58 2.22 11.35
CA LYS A 259 -33.46 3.17 12.06
C LYS A 259 -34.51 3.72 11.09
N ASN A 260 -35.79 3.60 11.46
CA ASN A 260 -36.94 4.06 10.65
C ASN A 260 -36.91 3.53 9.19
N GLY A 261 -36.47 2.28 9.00
CA GLY A 261 -36.35 1.66 7.68
C GLY A 261 -35.09 2.03 6.88
N VAL A 262 -34.25 2.92 7.40
CA VAL A 262 -33.04 3.42 6.72
C VAL A 262 -31.78 2.85 7.38
N CYS A 263 -30.78 2.53 6.56
CA CYS A 263 -29.45 2.13 7.02
C CYS A 263 -28.75 3.31 7.70
N THR A 264 -28.20 3.08 8.90
CA THR A 264 -27.31 4.04 9.56
C THR A 264 -25.86 3.65 9.32
N LYS A 265 -24.93 4.54 9.71
CA LYS A 265 -23.50 4.26 9.63
C LYS A 265 -22.97 3.33 10.73
N ASN A 266 -23.75 3.06 11.79
CA ASN A 266 -23.28 2.29 12.93
C ASN A 266 -23.35 0.79 12.62
N VAL A 267 -22.29 0.05 12.91
CA VAL A 267 -22.33 -1.42 12.85
C VAL A 267 -23.17 -1.93 14.02
N LEU A 268 -24.23 -2.68 13.74
CA LEU A 268 -25.08 -3.32 14.74
C LEU A 268 -24.42 -4.58 15.29
N THR A 269 -23.95 -5.45 14.39
CA THR A 269 -23.32 -6.73 14.74
C THR A 269 -22.45 -7.24 13.59
N ILE A 270 -21.55 -8.17 13.92
CA ILE A 270 -20.79 -9.02 13.01
C ILE A 270 -21.17 -10.47 13.35
N PHE A 271 -21.42 -11.29 12.34
CA PHE A 271 -21.89 -12.66 12.49
C PHE A 271 -21.14 -13.60 11.53
N ASP A 272 -21.39 -14.90 11.66
CA ASP A 272 -20.71 -15.95 10.88
C ASP A 272 -19.23 -16.15 11.25
N TRP A 273 -18.97 -16.33 12.55
CA TRP A 273 -17.64 -16.56 13.12
C TRP A 273 -17.16 -18.02 12.91
N GLN A 274 -17.39 -18.59 11.73
CA GLN A 274 -17.10 -19.98 11.40
C GLN A 274 -15.63 -20.25 11.04
N VAL A 275 -14.90 -19.22 10.62
CA VAL A 275 -13.53 -19.35 10.08
C VAL A 275 -12.51 -18.63 10.97
N LEU A 276 -12.67 -18.75 12.28
CA LEU A 276 -11.81 -18.08 13.27
C LEU A 276 -10.34 -18.50 13.14
N GLN A 277 -9.45 -17.52 13.24
CA GLN A 277 -8.01 -17.76 13.21
C GLN A 277 -7.27 -16.92 14.25
N LEU A 278 -6.09 -17.39 14.65
CA LEU A 278 -5.13 -16.61 15.43
C LEU A 278 -4.15 -15.94 14.46
N GLY A 279 -4.30 -14.63 14.29
CA GLY A 279 -3.59 -13.85 13.29
C GLY A 279 -3.05 -12.54 13.84
N THR A 280 -2.80 -11.60 12.93
CA THR A 280 -2.30 -10.26 13.23
C THR A 280 -3.37 -9.18 13.12
N GLY A 281 -4.64 -9.56 12.87
CA GLY A 281 -5.71 -8.62 12.51
C GLY A 281 -5.67 -8.15 11.05
N MET A 282 -4.49 -8.10 10.42
CA MET A 282 -4.32 -7.56 9.06
C MET A 282 -5.08 -8.34 7.98
N THR A 283 -5.32 -9.63 8.18
CA THR A 283 -6.08 -10.47 7.25
C THR A 283 -7.53 -10.00 7.14
N ASP A 284 -8.17 -9.65 8.26
CA ASP A 284 -9.53 -9.12 8.27
C ASP A 284 -9.59 -7.75 7.60
N LEU A 285 -8.61 -6.87 7.84
CA LEU A 285 -8.51 -5.55 7.19
C LEU A 285 -8.39 -5.71 5.67
N ALA A 286 -7.43 -6.51 5.22
CA ALA A 286 -7.16 -6.71 3.81
C ALA A 286 -8.38 -7.30 3.10
N ARG A 287 -9.02 -8.31 3.70
CA ARG A 287 -10.23 -8.94 3.14
C ARG A 287 -11.39 -7.95 3.06
N PHE A 288 -11.66 -7.23 4.15
CA PHE A 288 -12.75 -6.27 4.21
C PHE A 288 -12.59 -5.17 3.17
N LEU A 289 -11.44 -4.51 3.15
CA LEU A 289 -11.16 -3.43 2.21
C LEU A 289 -11.28 -3.94 0.78
N MET A 290 -10.63 -5.05 0.43
CA MET A 290 -10.60 -5.55 -0.94
C MET A 290 -11.96 -6.03 -1.48
N VAL A 291 -12.82 -6.59 -0.62
CA VAL A 291 -14.08 -7.21 -1.06
C VAL A 291 -15.29 -6.30 -0.84
N SER A 292 -15.18 -5.33 0.07
CA SER A 292 -16.36 -4.63 0.59
C SER A 292 -16.33 -3.12 0.41
N ALA A 293 -15.15 -2.50 0.28
CA ALA A 293 -15.07 -1.06 0.06
C ALA A 293 -15.33 -0.73 -1.43
N ASP A 294 -15.97 0.42 -1.67
CA ASP A 294 -16.09 0.95 -3.02
C ASP A 294 -14.70 1.19 -3.66
N ALA A 295 -14.61 0.97 -4.97
CA ALA A 295 -13.35 1.04 -5.69
C ALA A 295 -12.71 2.45 -5.64
N LYS A 296 -13.53 3.51 -5.58
CA LYS A 296 -13.04 4.89 -5.42
C LYS A 296 -12.48 5.10 -4.02
N VAL A 297 -13.16 4.59 -2.99
CA VAL A 297 -12.69 4.64 -1.59
C VAL A 297 -11.34 3.94 -1.45
N LEU A 298 -11.17 2.74 -2.04
CA LEU A 298 -9.87 2.05 -2.04
C LEU A 298 -8.77 2.85 -2.72
N LYS A 299 -9.09 3.52 -3.84
CA LYS A 299 -8.12 4.29 -4.61
C LYS A 299 -7.71 5.58 -3.91
N GLU A 300 -8.66 6.27 -3.28
CA GLU A 300 -8.47 7.63 -2.76
C GLU A 300 -8.19 7.66 -1.26
N ASN A 301 -8.64 6.66 -0.49
CA ASN A 301 -8.71 6.73 0.97
C ASN A 301 -8.18 5.49 1.72
N ILE A 302 -7.51 4.55 1.04
CA ILE A 302 -6.98 3.35 1.73
C ILE A 302 -6.02 3.72 2.87
N ASP A 303 -5.15 4.69 2.66
CA ASP A 303 -4.16 5.10 3.67
C ASP A 303 -4.87 5.80 4.86
N ASP A 304 -5.92 6.60 4.61
CA ASP A 304 -6.77 7.20 5.65
C ASP A 304 -7.49 6.14 6.48
N LEU A 305 -8.02 5.09 5.84
CA LEU A 305 -8.73 3.99 6.52
C LEU A 305 -7.77 3.14 7.38
N LEU A 306 -6.55 2.90 6.90
CA LEU A 306 -5.50 2.24 7.68
C LEU A 306 -5.09 3.08 8.89
N GLU A 307 -5.02 4.41 8.74
CA GLU A 307 -4.77 5.33 9.85
C GLU A 307 -5.91 5.31 10.87
N VAL A 308 -7.17 5.36 10.42
CA VAL A 308 -8.36 5.24 11.29
C VAL A 308 -8.29 3.97 12.14
N TYR A 309 -8.01 2.83 11.51
CA TYR A 309 -7.84 1.57 12.25
C TYR A 309 -6.70 1.66 13.25
N TYR A 310 -5.53 2.13 12.83
CA TYR A 310 -4.35 2.17 13.69
C TYR A 310 -4.56 3.06 14.91
N LEU A 311 -5.04 4.29 14.73
CA LEU A 311 -5.27 5.23 15.82
C LEU A 311 -6.33 4.70 16.80
N GLN A 312 -7.39 4.08 16.28
CA GLN A 312 -8.40 3.45 17.13
C GLN A 312 -7.85 2.23 17.87
N PHE A 313 -7.01 1.42 17.21
CA PHE A 313 -6.41 0.24 17.82
C PHE A 313 -5.43 0.64 18.91
N GLU A 314 -4.56 1.62 18.65
CA GLU A 314 -3.60 2.19 19.60
C GLU A 314 -4.31 2.73 20.85
N LYS A 315 -5.39 3.50 20.66
CA LYS A 315 -6.24 3.97 21.76
C LYS A 315 -6.82 2.80 22.55
N SER A 316 -7.38 1.81 21.87
CA SER A 316 -8.06 0.68 22.49
C SER A 316 -7.11 -0.23 23.28
N VAL A 317 -5.89 -0.47 22.79
CA VAL A 317 -4.87 -1.24 23.54
C VAL A 317 -4.37 -0.46 24.75
N LYS A 318 -4.18 0.86 24.65
CA LYS A 318 -3.83 1.73 25.78
C LYS A 318 -4.90 1.68 26.89
N ASP A 319 -6.17 1.84 26.52
CA ASP A 319 -7.30 1.78 27.46
C ASP A 319 -7.39 0.42 28.17
N ARG A 320 -6.97 -0.65 27.48
CA ARG A 320 -6.93 -2.02 27.99
C ARG A 320 -5.59 -2.42 28.62
N ARG A 321 -4.62 -1.51 28.74
CA ARG A 321 -3.27 -1.73 29.28
C ARG A 321 -2.48 -2.83 28.56
N VAL A 322 -2.64 -2.91 27.24
CA VAL A 322 -1.89 -3.80 26.34
C VAL A 322 -0.91 -2.96 25.52
N SER A 323 0.26 -3.52 25.23
CA SER A 323 1.21 -2.89 24.31
C SER A 323 0.72 -3.01 22.87
N MET A 324 0.96 -1.97 22.08
CA MET A 324 0.72 -2.02 20.65
C MET A 324 1.62 -3.11 20.02
N PRO A 325 1.05 -4.07 19.25
CA PRO A 325 1.82 -5.20 18.71
C PRO A 325 2.70 -4.85 17.50
N TYR A 326 2.46 -3.71 16.85
CA TYR A 326 3.24 -3.25 15.69
C TYR A 326 3.10 -1.74 15.50
N ASP A 327 4.14 -1.09 14.98
CA ASP A 327 4.16 0.35 14.66
C ASP A 327 3.38 0.65 13.38
N PHE A 328 2.81 1.86 13.26
CA PHE A 328 2.06 2.31 12.07
C PHE A 328 2.86 2.14 10.79
N GLU A 329 4.16 2.43 10.89
CA GLU A 329 5.16 2.22 9.84
C GLU A 329 5.09 0.80 9.25
N LYS A 330 4.88 -0.27 10.03
CA LYS A 330 4.77 -1.64 9.47
C LYS A 330 3.50 -1.84 8.62
N ILE A 331 2.47 -1.01 8.78
CA ILE A 331 1.20 -1.07 8.02
C ILE A 331 1.29 -0.24 6.72
N SER A 332 2.00 0.90 6.73
CA SER A 332 2.16 1.79 5.57
C SER A 332 3.42 1.53 4.71
N ASN A 333 4.49 0.96 5.27
CA ASN A 333 5.85 0.95 4.68
C ASN A 333 6.07 0.09 3.42
N ILE A 334 5.06 -0.60 2.89
CA ILE A 334 5.24 -1.24 1.59
C ILE A 334 5.41 -0.17 0.49
N LYS A 335 4.80 1.02 0.65
CA LYS A 335 4.84 2.10 -0.35
C LYS A 335 5.96 3.13 -0.13
N GLU A 336 6.42 3.29 1.11
CA GLU A 336 7.31 4.39 1.47
C GLU A 336 8.80 3.99 1.36
N ASN A 337 9.63 4.97 1.02
CA ASN A 337 11.10 4.86 0.97
C ASN A 337 11.71 4.12 -0.23
N VAL A 338 11.03 4.10 -1.38
CA VAL A 338 11.60 3.64 -2.65
C VAL A 338 11.57 4.75 -3.68
N LEU A 339 12.74 5.15 -4.18
CA LEU A 339 12.85 6.00 -5.36
C LEU A 339 12.78 5.12 -6.61
N ILE A 340 11.75 5.31 -7.45
CA ILE A 340 11.62 4.59 -8.72
C ILE A 340 11.97 5.53 -9.86
N LEU A 341 12.87 5.09 -10.74
CA LEU A 341 13.12 5.75 -12.01
C LEU A 341 12.60 4.89 -13.16
N ALA A 342 12.00 5.55 -14.15
CA ALA A 342 11.71 4.99 -15.45
C ALA A 342 12.32 5.90 -16.51
N LEU A 343 13.03 5.32 -17.48
CA LEU A 343 13.60 6.09 -18.58
C LEU A 343 12.59 6.23 -19.70
N GLU A 344 12.51 7.43 -20.27
CA GLU A 344 11.72 7.71 -21.47
C GLU A 344 12.61 7.96 -22.70
N GLY A 345 11.99 7.90 -23.89
CA GLY A 345 12.69 8.10 -25.16
C GLY A 345 13.59 6.92 -25.56
N PRO A 346 14.64 7.15 -26.37
CA PRO A 346 15.47 6.07 -26.93
C PRO A 346 16.17 5.21 -25.88
N ALA A 347 16.39 5.75 -24.68
CA ALA A 347 17.01 5.03 -23.57
C ALA A 347 16.12 3.91 -23.01
N ASN A 348 14.80 4.02 -23.15
CA ASN A 348 13.85 2.99 -22.69
C ASN A 348 13.98 1.66 -23.46
N VAL A 349 14.55 1.71 -24.67
CA VAL A 349 14.75 0.51 -25.52
C VAL A 349 15.93 -0.34 -25.03
N LEU A 350 16.76 0.19 -24.13
CA LEU A 350 17.91 -0.53 -23.58
C LEU A 350 17.46 -1.60 -22.57
N SER A 351 18.28 -2.65 -22.44
CA SER A 351 18.12 -3.64 -21.38
C SER A 351 18.23 -3.00 -19.99
N TYR A 352 17.72 -3.65 -18.96
CA TYR A 352 17.84 -3.20 -17.57
C TYR A 352 19.26 -2.76 -17.21
N HIS A 353 20.26 -3.58 -17.54
CA HIS A 353 21.67 -3.25 -17.31
C HIS A 353 22.12 -2.01 -18.09
N GLY A 354 21.70 -1.87 -19.35
CA GLY A 354 21.98 -0.69 -20.17
C GLY A 354 21.39 0.59 -19.58
N GLN A 355 20.16 0.51 -19.08
CA GLN A 355 19.48 1.63 -18.42
C GLN A 355 20.19 2.03 -17.12
N VAL A 356 20.57 1.06 -16.28
CA VAL A 356 21.31 1.33 -15.02
C VAL A 356 22.67 1.97 -15.31
N ILE A 357 23.41 1.47 -16.31
CA ILE A 357 24.69 2.08 -16.72
C ILE A 357 24.47 3.53 -17.17
N LEU A 358 23.46 3.79 -17.99
CA LEU A 358 23.16 5.13 -18.48
C LEU A 358 22.79 6.09 -17.34
N VAL A 359 21.94 5.67 -16.41
CA VAL A 359 21.58 6.44 -15.22
C VAL A 359 22.80 6.72 -14.35
N SER A 360 23.72 5.76 -14.22
CA SER A 360 24.96 5.92 -13.46
C SER A 360 25.90 6.93 -14.10
N ILE A 361 26.00 6.93 -15.44
CA ILE A 361 26.74 7.94 -16.20
C ILE A 361 26.09 9.32 -16.04
N TYR A 362 24.76 9.39 -16.12
CA TYR A 362 24.03 10.65 -15.89
C TYR A 362 24.29 11.19 -14.47
N ALA A 363 24.18 10.34 -13.45
CA ALA A 363 24.46 10.69 -12.06
C ALA A 363 25.89 11.19 -11.87
N PHE A 364 26.89 10.49 -12.45
CA PHE A 364 28.28 10.95 -12.46
C PHE A 364 28.43 12.35 -13.06
N ASN A 365 27.81 12.61 -14.22
CA ASN A 365 27.88 13.92 -14.87
C ASN A 365 27.17 15.01 -14.06
N LEU A 366 26.03 14.70 -13.44
CA LEU A 366 25.32 15.61 -12.56
C LEU A 366 26.19 15.99 -11.35
N ALA A 367 26.81 14.99 -10.70
CA ALA A 367 27.76 15.25 -9.63
C ALA A 367 28.93 16.10 -10.11
N LEU A 368 29.53 15.77 -11.26
CA LEU A 368 30.65 16.52 -11.82
C LEU A 368 30.32 17.99 -12.03
N ILE A 369 29.14 18.32 -12.57
CA ILE A 369 28.67 19.70 -12.77
C ILE A 369 28.62 20.47 -11.44
N ILE A 370 28.33 19.80 -10.33
CA ILE A 370 28.23 20.40 -9.00
C ILE A 370 29.60 20.48 -8.31
N VAL A 371 30.39 19.42 -8.34
CA VAL A 371 31.69 19.35 -7.65
C VAL A 371 32.84 20.02 -8.40
N ILE A 372 32.62 20.42 -9.66
CA ILE A 372 33.55 21.27 -10.41
C ILE A 372 33.39 22.77 -10.07
N GLN A 373 32.27 23.17 -9.44
CA GLN A 373 32.04 24.59 -9.11
C GLN A 373 33.11 25.16 -8.18
N PRO A 374 33.52 24.50 -7.08
CA PRO A 374 34.60 24.97 -6.22
C PRO A 374 35.88 25.26 -7.00
N ALA A 375 36.28 24.33 -7.89
CA ALA A 375 37.45 24.48 -8.74
C ALA A 375 37.37 25.75 -9.60
N ASN A 376 36.22 26.02 -10.22
CA ASN A 376 35.99 27.24 -11.00
C ASN A 376 36.13 28.51 -10.16
N TYR A 377 35.56 28.54 -8.95
CA TYR A 377 35.63 29.72 -8.08
C TYR A 377 37.03 29.92 -7.49
N ILE A 378 37.73 28.84 -7.13
CA ILE A 378 39.11 28.88 -6.64
C ILE A 378 40.05 29.38 -7.74
N TYR A 379 39.95 28.82 -8.95
CA TYR A 379 40.73 29.26 -10.10
C TYR A 379 40.57 30.75 -10.34
N ARG A 380 39.32 31.25 -10.36
CA ARG A 380 39.02 32.67 -10.56
C ARG A 380 39.55 33.55 -9.43
N TYR A 381 39.38 33.14 -8.18
CA TYR A 381 39.91 33.87 -7.02
C TYR A 381 41.42 34.06 -7.11
N ILE A 382 42.15 33.00 -7.49
CA ILE A 382 43.61 33.05 -7.65
C ILE A 382 44.00 33.98 -8.79
N CYS A 383 43.34 33.90 -9.94
CA CYS A 383 43.60 34.79 -11.08
C CYS A 383 43.38 36.27 -10.73
N VAL A 384 42.33 36.60 -9.98
CA VAL A 384 42.02 37.98 -9.57
C VAL A 384 43.02 38.51 -8.53
N THR A 385 43.47 37.65 -7.61
CA THR A 385 44.38 38.06 -6.53
C THR A 385 45.83 38.14 -6.98
N ARG A 386 46.27 37.21 -7.84
CA ARG A 386 47.65 37.13 -8.34
C ARG A 386 47.87 37.86 -9.67
N MET A 387 46.79 38.27 -10.35
CA MET A 387 46.82 38.89 -11.69
C MET A 387 47.54 38.05 -12.75
N LEU A 388 47.67 36.74 -12.51
CA LEU A 388 48.33 35.76 -13.37
C LEU A 388 47.48 34.49 -13.44
N PRO A 389 47.42 33.82 -14.61
CA PRO A 389 46.75 32.53 -14.74
C PRO A 389 47.49 31.46 -13.94
N LEU A 390 46.75 30.43 -13.49
CA LEU A 390 47.36 29.22 -12.94
C LEU A 390 48.19 28.51 -14.01
N SER A 391 49.27 27.85 -13.57
CA SER A 391 50.03 26.98 -14.48
C SER A 391 49.14 25.83 -14.96
N PRO A 392 49.36 25.30 -16.18
CA PRO A 392 48.55 24.19 -16.71
C PRO A 392 48.51 22.97 -15.78
N GLN A 393 49.61 22.67 -15.09
CA GLN A 393 49.72 21.56 -14.14
C GLN A 393 48.84 21.76 -12.90
N MET A 394 48.83 22.98 -12.34
CA MET A 394 47.99 23.31 -11.19
C MET A 394 46.50 23.34 -11.57
N ALA A 395 46.18 23.87 -12.76
CA ALA A 395 44.83 23.82 -13.28
C ALA A 395 44.35 22.37 -13.44
N PHE A 396 45.17 21.51 -14.09
CA PHE A 396 44.86 20.10 -14.25
C PHE A 396 44.61 19.40 -12.89
N ALA A 397 45.49 19.62 -11.91
CA ALA A 397 45.34 19.02 -10.58
C ALA A 397 44.03 19.43 -9.90
N VAL A 398 43.66 20.72 -9.94
CA VAL A 398 42.43 21.23 -9.33
C VAL A 398 41.18 20.63 -9.97
N TYR A 399 41.16 20.47 -11.29
CA TYR A 399 40.01 19.88 -12.00
C TYR A 399 39.98 18.34 -11.92
N ALA A 400 41.14 17.67 -11.85
CA ALA A 400 41.21 16.23 -11.64
C ALA A 400 40.62 15.80 -10.29
N VAL A 401 40.82 16.60 -9.23
CA VAL A 401 40.19 16.36 -7.92
C VAL A 401 38.67 16.37 -8.03
N SER A 402 38.06 17.29 -8.78
CA SER A 402 36.61 17.30 -9.01
C SER A 402 36.11 16.03 -9.70
N VAL A 403 36.87 15.49 -10.65
CA VAL A 403 36.52 14.21 -11.29
C VAL A 403 36.58 13.06 -10.29
N LEU A 404 37.64 12.99 -9.47
CA LEU A 404 37.77 11.96 -8.43
C LEU A 404 36.66 12.02 -7.39
N ILE A 405 36.17 13.21 -7.06
CA ILE A 405 35.00 13.40 -6.19
C ILE A 405 33.70 13.00 -6.90
N ALA A 406 33.58 13.11 -8.23
CA ALA A 406 32.36 12.70 -8.92
C ALA A 406 32.22 11.17 -9.06
N VAL A 407 33.34 10.43 -9.17
CA VAL A 407 33.35 8.97 -9.43
C VAL A 407 32.56 8.16 -8.39
N PRO A 408 32.76 8.32 -7.06
CA PRO A 408 32.02 7.57 -6.06
C PRO A 408 30.50 7.66 -6.23
N PHE A 409 30.00 8.83 -6.60
CA PHE A 409 28.56 9.04 -6.80
C PHE A 409 27.99 8.17 -7.92
N GLY A 410 28.63 8.18 -9.10
CA GLY A 410 28.21 7.32 -10.22
C GLY A 410 28.32 5.83 -9.90
N VAL A 411 29.38 5.42 -9.19
CA VAL A 411 29.57 4.02 -8.77
C VAL A 411 28.48 3.59 -7.78
N THR A 412 28.20 4.39 -6.76
CA THR A 412 27.14 4.07 -5.76
C THR A 412 25.75 4.08 -6.39
N CYS A 413 25.50 4.95 -7.37
CA CYS A 413 24.26 4.96 -8.17
C CYS A 413 24.07 3.63 -8.92
N TYR A 414 25.13 3.13 -9.57
CA TYR A 414 25.10 1.83 -10.25
C TYR A 414 24.70 0.71 -9.29
N PHE A 415 25.39 0.60 -8.16
CA PHE A 415 25.10 -0.46 -7.18
C PHE A 415 23.73 -0.30 -6.52
N SER A 416 23.28 0.94 -6.29
CA SER A 416 21.95 1.25 -5.80
C SER A 416 20.90 0.64 -6.71
N TYR A 417 20.85 1.03 -7.99
CA TYR A 417 19.82 0.51 -8.88
C TYR A 417 20.01 -0.96 -9.23
N MET A 418 21.24 -1.47 -9.35
CA MET A 418 21.47 -2.89 -9.67
C MET A 418 21.01 -3.86 -8.57
N TYR A 419 21.15 -3.48 -7.30
CA TYR A 419 21.01 -4.43 -6.19
C TYR A 419 19.89 -4.07 -5.21
N SER A 420 19.33 -2.86 -5.29
CA SER A 420 18.34 -2.44 -4.30
C SER A 420 17.04 -3.24 -4.34
N ALA A 421 16.66 -3.80 -5.48
CA ALA A 421 15.50 -4.70 -5.56
C ALA A 421 15.68 -5.97 -4.71
N LYS A 422 16.92 -6.35 -4.36
CA LYS A 422 17.20 -7.52 -3.50
C LYS A 422 16.89 -7.28 -2.03
N VAL A 423 16.65 -6.03 -1.62
CA VAL A 423 16.23 -5.70 -0.24
C VAL A 423 14.86 -6.28 0.06
N ARG A 424 13.97 -6.36 -0.95
CA ARG A 424 12.62 -6.94 -0.83
C ARG A 424 12.46 -8.12 -1.81
N PRO A 425 13.01 -9.31 -1.51
CA PRO A 425 12.95 -10.46 -2.41
C PRO A 425 11.50 -10.84 -2.75
N GLY A 426 11.17 -10.90 -4.05
CA GLY A 426 9.84 -11.27 -4.52
C GLY A 426 8.79 -10.15 -4.49
N PHE A 427 9.16 -8.94 -4.04
CA PHE A 427 8.28 -7.78 -4.12
C PHE A 427 8.18 -7.26 -5.55
N ASN A 428 6.95 -7.13 -6.07
CA ASN A 428 6.72 -6.56 -7.39
C ASN A 428 6.65 -5.03 -7.31
N TYR A 429 7.76 -4.34 -7.60
CA TYR A 429 7.82 -2.88 -7.60
C TYR A 429 6.86 -2.20 -8.61
N GLY A 430 6.31 -2.94 -9.57
CA GLY A 430 5.28 -2.46 -10.49
C GLY A 430 3.89 -2.28 -9.86
N THR A 431 3.67 -2.77 -8.63
CA THR A 431 2.44 -2.51 -7.87
C THR A 431 2.49 -1.21 -7.08
N LEU A 432 3.66 -0.55 -7.01
CA LEU A 432 3.80 0.82 -6.51
C LEU A 432 3.16 1.80 -7.52
N TRP A 433 2.98 3.07 -7.14
CA TRP A 433 2.23 4.11 -7.88
C TRP A 433 2.71 4.38 -9.34
N PHE A 434 2.54 3.42 -10.25
CA PHE A 434 2.99 3.47 -11.64
C PHE A 434 1.82 3.17 -12.59
N ASN A 435 1.12 4.22 -13.00
CA ASN A 435 -0.13 4.12 -13.78
C ASN A 435 0.06 3.94 -15.30
N VAL A 436 1.29 3.71 -15.78
CA VAL A 436 1.60 3.61 -17.21
C VAL A 436 1.62 2.14 -17.66
N LYS A 437 0.87 1.83 -18.72
CA LYS A 437 0.83 0.49 -19.36
C LYS A 437 1.16 0.59 -20.86
N PRO A 438 1.98 -0.32 -21.43
CA PRO A 438 2.72 -1.40 -20.77
C PRO A 438 3.77 -0.85 -19.79
N LEU A 439 4.05 -1.61 -18.73
CA LEU A 439 4.98 -1.17 -17.68
C LEU A 439 6.40 -1.02 -18.28
N PRO A 440 7.02 0.17 -18.20
CA PRO A 440 8.42 0.33 -18.61
C PRO A 440 9.35 -0.38 -17.63
N VAL A 441 10.62 -0.48 -17.99
CA VAL A 441 11.64 -0.99 -17.08
C VAL A 441 11.75 -0.04 -15.89
N LEU A 442 11.45 -0.55 -14.69
CA LEU A 442 11.54 0.20 -13.44
C LEU A 442 12.90 -0.03 -12.78
N LEU A 443 13.55 1.06 -12.38
CA LEU A 443 14.80 1.06 -11.63
C LEU A 443 14.51 1.48 -10.17
N PRO A 444 14.25 0.53 -9.26
CA PRO A 444 13.99 0.85 -7.87
C PRO A 444 15.29 1.12 -7.09
N ALA A 445 15.29 2.16 -6.27
CA ALA A 445 16.28 2.47 -5.25
C ALA A 445 15.58 2.61 -3.90
N ASP A 446 15.54 1.52 -3.16
CA ASP A 446 15.03 1.36 -1.79
C ASP A 446 16.05 1.94 -0.79
N THR A 447 15.62 2.83 0.11
CA THR A 447 16.52 3.42 1.11
C THR A 447 16.98 2.42 2.19
N GLY A 448 16.38 1.23 2.26
CA GLY A 448 16.90 0.12 3.07
C GLY A 448 18.19 -0.48 2.51
N SER A 449 18.52 -0.24 1.23
CA SER A 449 19.77 -0.73 0.63
C SER A 449 20.97 0.10 1.08
N PHE A 450 22.02 -0.59 1.53
CA PHE A 450 23.31 0.01 1.89
C PHE A 450 23.85 0.94 0.81
N PHE A 451 23.79 0.53 -0.47
CA PHE A 451 24.27 1.33 -1.58
C PHE A 451 23.41 2.58 -1.82
N THR A 452 22.08 2.46 -1.66
CA THR A 452 21.16 3.60 -1.76
C THR A 452 21.41 4.60 -0.65
N GLN A 453 21.66 4.15 0.59
CA GLN A 453 21.98 5.03 1.71
C GLN A 453 23.25 5.83 1.48
N ILE A 454 24.32 5.18 1.01
CA ILE A 454 25.57 5.88 0.66
C ILE A 454 25.33 6.85 -0.49
N TYR A 455 24.61 6.43 -1.52
CA TYR A 455 24.27 7.26 -2.67
C TYR A 455 23.53 8.56 -2.25
N LEU A 456 22.51 8.46 -1.40
CA LEU A 456 21.75 9.60 -0.89
C LEU A 456 22.57 10.47 0.08
N ALA A 457 23.34 9.85 0.98
CA ALA A 457 24.23 10.57 1.89
C ALA A 457 25.29 11.38 1.12
N TYR A 458 25.77 10.84 -0.01
CA TYR A 458 26.72 11.53 -0.87
C TYR A 458 26.16 12.84 -1.42
N VAL A 459 24.89 12.86 -1.84
CA VAL A 459 24.23 14.09 -2.31
C VAL A 459 24.26 15.14 -1.20
N ILE A 460 23.81 14.79 0.00
CA ILE A 460 23.72 15.71 1.13
C ILE A 460 25.09 16.32 1.46
N VAL A 461 26.10 15.46 1.59
CA VAL A 461 27.45 15.88 2.02
C VAL A 461 28.20 16.56 0.88
N ALA A 462 28.38 15.89 -0.25
CA ALA A 462 29.24 16.38 -1.32
C ALA A 462 28.64 17.58 -2.05
N PHE A 463 27.33 17.57 -2.35
CA PHE A 463 26.73 18.70 -3.08
C PHE A 463 26.56 19.90 -2.15
N GLY A 464 26.11 19.68 -0.90
CA GLY A 464 26.01 20.73 0.10
C GLY A 464 27.36 21.40 0.37
N PHE A 465 28.40 20.62 0.63
CA PHE A 465 29.73 21.14 0.91
C PHE A 465 30.38 21.81 -0.31
N SER A 466 30.25 21.22 -1.50
CA SER A 466 30.72 21.82 -2.75
C SER A 466 30.08 23.20 -2.99
N TYR A 467 28.77 23.30 -2.79
CA TYR A 467 28.07 24.55 -2.98
C TYR A 467 28.46 25.60 -1.93
N LEU A 468 28.64 25.20 -0.66
CA LEU A 468 29.15 26.07 0.40
C LEU A 468 30.53 26.64 0.06
N ILE A 469 31.49 25.81 -0.36
CA ILE A 469 32.83 26.27 -0.79
C ILE A 469 32.71 27.25 -1.95
N SER A 470 31.86 26.95 -2.94
CA SER A 470 31.63 27.81 -4.09
C SER A 470 31.15 29.20 -3.67
N MET A 471 30.17 29.29 -2.76
CA MET A 471 29.69 30.57 -2.21
C MET A 471 30.78 31.34 -1.44
N LEU A 472 31.59 30.64 -0.64
CA LEU A 472 32.69 31.26 0.10
C LEU A 472 33.72 31.89 -0.85
N PHE A 473 34.15 31.17 -1.88
CA PHE A 473 35.10 31.70 -2.86
C PHE A 473 34.49 32.74 -3.81
N ALA A 474 33.19 32.64 -4.13
CA ALA A 474 32.48 33.70 -4.84
C ALA A 474 32.51 35.02 -4.05
N LYS A 475 32.20 34.98 -2.74
CA LYS A 475 32.27 36.15 -1.84
C LYS A 475 33.69 36.72 -1.77
N LYS A 476 34.70 35.86 -1.60
CA LYS A 476 36.12 36.27 -1.60
C LYS A 476 36.55 36.91 -2.93
N THR A 477 36.09 36.36 -4.06
CA THR A 477 36.39 36.89 -5.40
C THR A 477 35.78 38.27 -5.60
N VAL A 478 34.50 38.46 -5.24
CA VAL A 478 33.84 39.78 -5.33
C VAL A 478 34.53 40.81 -4.43
N ALA A 479 34.94 40.43 -3.21
CA ALA A 479 35.70 41.31 -2.33
C ALA A 479 37.06 41.71 -2.92
N ALA A 480 37.80 40.75 -3.49
CA ALA A 480 39.07 41.03 -4.17
C ALA A 480 38.90 41.95 -5.38
N LEU A 481 37.85 41.74 -6.19
CA LEU A 481 37.53 42.60 -7.33
C LEU A 481 37.21 44.04 -6.90
N LYS A 482 36.46 44.23 -5.81
CA LYS A 482 36.15 45.57 -5.27
C LYS A 482 37.41 46.28 -4.78
N ASN A 483 38.30 45.58 -4.09
CA ASN A 483 39.55 46.15 -3.58
C ASN A 483 40.49 46.58 -4.71
N ASN A 484 40.54 45.82 -5.80
CA ASN A 484 41.40 46.09 -6.96
C ASN A 484 40.81 47.09 -7.98
N LYS A 485 39.61 47.64 -7.73
CA LYS A 485 38.88 48.50 -8.68
C LYS A 485 39.66 49.76 -9.11
N HIS A 486 40.54 50.27 -8.25
CA HIS A 486 41.37 51.46 -8.52
C HIS A 486 42.55 51.20 -9.47
N LEU A 487 42.89 49.93 -9.73
CA LEU A 487 44.03 49.52 -10.57
C LEU A 487 43.68 49.42 -12.07
N HIS A 488 42.45 49.78 -12.47
CA HIS A 488 41.91 49.44 -13.78
C HIS A 488 41.26 50.65 -14.49
N GLY A 489 41.49 50.77 -15.81
CA GLY A 489 40.85 51.79 -16.65
C GLY A 489 39.35 51.53 -16.88
N ALA A 490 38.60 52.54 -17.38
CA ALA A 490 37.14 52.50 -17.50
C ALA A 490 36.58 51.28 -18.27
N LYS A 491 37.25 50.85 -19.36
CA LYS A 491 36.88 49.66 -20.14
C LYS A 491 37.10 48.35 -19.36
N ALA A 492 38.15 48.29 -18.54
CA ALA A 492 38.42 47.16 -17.66
C ALA A 492 37.42 47.09 -16.50
N ILE A 493 37.03 48.23 -15.90
CA ILE A 493 35.98 48.30 -14.88
C ILE A 493 34.63 47.81 -15.43
N GLN A 494 34.27 48.20 -16.67
CA GLN A 494 33.03 47.73 -17.30
C GLN A 494 33.03 46.20 -17.50
N MET A 495 34.15 45.64 -17.97
CA MET A 495 34.32 44.19 -18.11
C MET A 495 34.26 43.48 -16.76
N GLN A 496 34.84 44.08 -15.72
CA GLN A 496 34.86 43.56 -14.35
C GLN A 496 33.47 43.51 -13.72
N ASN A 497 32.63 44.54 -13.95
CA ASN A 497 31.23 44.54 -13.51
C ASN A 497 30.42 43.45 -14.22
N GLN A 498 30.60 43.25 -15.53
CA GLN A 498 29.96 42.15 -16.26
C GLN A 498 30.37 40.78 -15.70
N LEU A 499 31.66 40.60 -15.39
CA LEU A 499 32.18 39.38 -14.78
C LEU A 499 31.57 39.15 -13.39
N SER A 500 31.45 40.19 -12.57
CA SER A 500 30.87 40.11 -11.22
C SER A 500 29.38 39.76 -11.24
N THR A 501 28.60 40.35 -12.16
CA THR A 501 27.17 40.01 -12.34
C THR A 501 27.00 38.58 -12.84
N THR A 502 27.83 38.17 -13.81
CA THR A 502 27.82 36.80 -14.33
C THR A 502 28.17 35.79 -13.22
N LEU A 503 29.15 36.10 -12.38
CA LEU A 503 29.53 35.28 -11.22
C LEU A 503 28.37 35.13 -10.23
N PHE A 504 27.66 36.21 -9.92
CA PHE A 504 26.50 36.15 -9.05
C PHE A 504 25.40 35.25 -9.62
N VAL A 505 25.06 35.42 -10.90
CA VAL A 505 24.05 34.60 -11.58
C VAL A 505 24.48 33.13 -11.64
N GLN A 506 25.74 32.85 -11.98
CA GLN A 506 26.30 31.49 -12.00
C GLN A 506 26.38 30.86 -10.60
N THR A 507 26.40 31.65 -9.53
CA THR A 507 26.33 31.14 -8.15
C THR A 507 24.90 30.79 -7.78
N VAL A 508 23.92 31.64 -8.13
CA VAL A 508 22.52 31.48 -7.74
C VAL A 508 21.79 30.43 -8.58
N LEU A 509 22.08 30.36 -9.88
CA LEU A 509 21.37 29.49 -10.82
C LEU A 509 21.38 28.00 -10.38
N PRO A 510 22.51 27.40 -9.94
CA PRO A 510 22.54 26.04 -9.43
C PRO A 510 21.59 25.74 -8.26
N VAL A 511 21.21 26.74 -7.45
CA VAL A 511 20.23 26.55 -6.36
C VAL A 511 18.89 26.11 -6.91
N PHE A 512 18.49 26.65 -8.07
CA PHE A 512 17.19 26.37 -8.66
C PHE A 512 17.22 25.25 -9.70
N THR A 513 18.40 24.97 -10.29
CA THR A 513 18.51 24.05 -11.42
C THR A 513 19.24 22.75 -11.09
N SER A 514 20.01 22.67 -10.00
CA SER A 514 20.81 21.47 -9.70
C SER A 514 20.83 21.13 -8.21
N VAL A 515 21.55 21.90 -7.38
CA VAL A 515 21.79 21.62 -5.97
C VAL A 515 20.48 21.61 -5.17
N GLY A 516 19.63 22.64 -5.30
CA GLY A 516 18.37 22.70 -4.55
C GLY A 516 17.41 21.56 -4.91
N PRO A 517 17.07 21.35 -6.19
CA PRO A 517 16.24 20.22 -6.60
C PRO A 517 16.80 18.86 -6.14
N SER A 518 18.12 18.64 -6.28
CA SER A 518 18.76 17.39 -5.84
C SER A 518 18.65 17.19 -4.33
N MET A 519 18.81 18.26 -3.54
CA MET A 519 18.67 18.21 -2.08
C MET A 519 17.21 17.97 -1.66
N ILE A 520 16.24 18.61 -2.32
CA ILE A 520 14.81 18.40 -2.04
C ILE A 520 14.41 16.96 -2.32
N ILE A 521 14.76 16.43 -3.50
CA ILE A 521 14.50 15.03 -3.85
C ILE A 521 15.15 14.10 -2.82
N THR A 522 16.42 14.30 -2.52
CA THR A 522 17.16 13.44 -1.58
C THR A 522 16.58 13.48 -0.17
N LEU A 523 16.33 14.66 0.39
CA LEU A 523 15.78 14.79 1.74
C LEU A 523 14.35 14.23 1.81
N SER A 524 13.53 14.46 0.78
CA SER A 524 12.19 13.86 0.71
C SER A 524 12.24 12.34 0.71
N THR A 525 13.18 11.73 -0.02
CA THR A 525 13.37 10.27 -0.04
C THR A 525 13.91 9.73 1.28
N VAL A 526 14.82 10.45 1.95
CA VAL A 526 15.38 10.04 3.24
C VAL A 526 14.36 10.12 4.38
N PHE A 527 13.49 11.13 4.36
CA PHE A 527 12.47 11.35 5.40
C PHE A 527 11.09 10.78 5.05
N GLY A 528 10.96 10.00 3.96
CA GLY A 528 9.69 9.42 3.54
C GLY A 528 8.62 10.45 3.14
N VAL A 529 9.00 11.69 2.81
CA VAL A 529 8.05 12.75 2.48
C VAL A 529 7.58 12.61 1.03
N ASN A 530 6.28 12.37 0.83
CA ASN A 530 5.69 12.34 -0.50
C ASN A 530 5.58 13.75 -1.08
N ILE A 531 6.38 14.03 -2.11
CA ILE A 531 6.39 15.32 -2.82
C ILE A 531 5.55 15.32 -4.11
N GLY A 532 4.92 14.20 -4.48
CA GLY A 532 3.99 14.08 -5.61
C GLY A 532 4.44 14.80 -6.89
N ALA A 533 3.55 15.64 -7.44
CA ALA A 533 3.82 16.44 -8.65
C ALA A 533 4.99 17.42 -8.49
N PHE A 534 5.29 17.86 -7.27
CA PHE A 534 6.43 18.75 -7.00
C PHE A 534 7.77 18.04 -7.27
N GLY A 535 7.85 16.72 -7.06
CA GLY A 535 9.01 15.91 -7.44
C GLY A 535 9.29 15.92 -8.94
N ILE A 536 8.25 15.89 -9.77
CA ILE A 536 8.37 15.99 -11.23
C ILE A 536 8.96 17.35 -11.62
N ILE A 537 8.51 18.43 -10.96
CA ILE A 537 9.08 19.77 -11.17
C ILE A 537 10.56 19.79 -10.80
N MET A 538 10.95 19.21 -9.66
CA MET A 538 12.36 19.15 -9.25
C MET A 538 13.23 18.39 -10.25
N TYR A 539 12.80 17.23 -10.74
CA TYR A 539 13.51 16.50 -11.79
C TYR A 539 13.58 17.28 -13.11
N THR A 540 12.50 17.97 -13.47
CA THR A 540 12.45 18.83 -14.66
C THR A 540 13.47 19.96 -14.57
N CYS A 541 13.65 20.58 -13.39
CA CYS A 541 14.68 21.60 -13.16
C CYS A 541 16.10 21.11 -13.49
N LEU A 542 16.42 19.84 -13.21
CA LEU A 542 17.72 19.23 -13.54
C LEU A 542 17.94 19.15 -15.06
N ALA A 543 16.88 18.91 -15.84
CA ALA A 543 16.97 18.83 -17.30
C ALA A 543 17.30 20.20 -17.94
N PHE A 544 17.01 21.31 -17.27
CA PHE A 544 17.30 22.66 -17.76
C PHE A 544 18.75 23.12 -17.56
N ILE A 545 19.59 22.35 -16.84
CA ILE A 545 21.00 22.70 -16.58
C ILE A 545 21.78 23.01 -17.87
N PRO A 546 21.75 22.15 -18.92
CA PRO A 546 22.53 22.39 -20.15
C PRO A 546 22.05 23.62 -20.93
N LEU A 547 20.81 24.07 -20.71
CA LEU A 547 20.25 25.26 -21.36
C LEU A 547 20.59 26.54 -20.60
N LEU A 548 20.28 26.59 -19.30
CA LEU A 548 20.34 27.82 -18.53
C LEU A 548 21.79 28.27 -18.25
N ASN A 549 22.72 27.35 -18.06
CA ASN A 549 24.13 27.68 -17.79
C ASN A 549 24.81 28.43 -18.97
N PRO A 550 24.75 27.93 -20.22
CA PRO A 550 25.25 28.68 -21.37
C PRO A 550 24.45 29.96 -21.65
N MET A 551 23.12 29.93 -21.54
CA MET A 551 22.29 31.12 -21.78
C MET A 551 22.64 32.28 -20.85
N ALA A 552 22.84 32.02 -19.56
CA ALA A 552 23.29 33.04 -18.61
C ALA A 552 24.63 33.65 -19.07
N THR A 553 25.59 32.81 -19.47
CA THR A 553 26.90 33.26 -19.94
C THR A 553 26.80 34.12 -21.20
N ILE A 554 25.99 33.70 -22.19
CA ILE A 554 25.75 34.45 -23.43
C ILE A 554 25.06 35.78 -23.14
N PHE A 555 24.08 35.80 -22.24
CA PHE A 555 23.28 36.99 -21.96
C PHE A 555 24.07 38.10 -21.25
N PHE A 556 24.87 37.74 -20.23
CA PHE A 556 25.57 38.70 -19.37
C PHE A 556 26.94 39.13 -19.89
N ILE A 557 27.60 38.35 -20.75
CA ILE A 557 28.91 38.67 -21.30
C ILE A 557 28.75 39.21 -22.73
N ARG A 558 29.02 40.52 -22.88
CA ARG A 558 28.78 41.25 -24.15
C ARG A 558 29.48 40.63 -25.37
N PRO A 559 30.76 40.23 -25.34
CA PRO A 559 31.41 39.56 -26.48
C PRO A 559 30.66 38.31 -26.97
N PHE A 560 30.25 37.42 -26.06
CA PHE A 560 29.51 36.22 -26.43
C PHE A 560 28.14 36.58 -27.03
N ARG A 561 27.40 37.49 -26.38
CA ARG A 561 26.12 37.98 -26.90
C ARG A 561 26.25 38.53 -28.32
N THR A 562 27.25 39.37 -28.55
CA THR A 562 27.48 40.02 -29.85
C THR A 562 27.87 39.00 -30.91
N THR A 563 28.72 38.01 -30.60
CA THR A 563 29.07 36.94 -31.55
C THR A 563 27.86 36.09 -31.92
N VAL A 564 27.04 35.72 -30.94
CA VAL A 564 25.81 34.95 -31.18
C VAL A 564 24.83 35.73 -32.03
N LEU A 565 24.55 37.00 -31.70
CA LEU A 565 23.69 37.87 -32.50
C LEU A 565 24.22 38.08 -33.93
N LYS A 566 25.55 38.16 -34.10
CA LYS A 566 26.18 38.25 -35.43
C LYS A 566 25.94 37.02 -36.30
N MET A 567 25.98 35.82 -35.72
CA MET A 567 25.65 34.59 -36.45
C MET A 567 24.21 34.61 -36.96
N PHE A 568 23.27 35.10 -36.15
CA PHE A 568 21.87 35.25 -36.57
C PHE A 568 21.66 36.38 -37.59
N SER A 569 22.42 37.48 -37.53
CA SER A 569 22.35 38.55 -38.56
C SER A 569 23.03 38.16 -39.89
N LEU A 570 24.08 37.35 -39.85
CA LEU A 570 24.72 36.80 -41.05
C LEU A 570 23.84 35.74 -41.73
N ALA A 571 23.02 35.01 -40.97
CA ALA A 571 22.02 34.11 -41.51
C ALA A 571 20.83 34.83 -42.19
N GLN A 572 20.59 36.10 -41.87
CA GLN A 572 19.56 36.93 -42.51
C GLN A 572 20.05 37.66 -43.78
N ASN A 573 21.35 37.99 -43.85
CA ASN A 573 21.97 38.61 -45.02
C ASN A 573 22.69 37.53 -45.84
N GLY A 574 21.93 36.83 -46.68
CA GLY A 574 22.47 35.83 -47.60
C GLY A 574 23.64 36.38 -48.42
N VAL A 575 24.76 35.66 -48.39
CA VAL A 575 25.84 35.81 -49.36
C VAL A 575 25.31 35.30 -50.70
N GLU A 576 25.04 36.19 -51.65
CA GLU A 576 24.84 35.79 -53.05
C GLU A 576 26.15 35.17 -53.59
N PRO A 577 26.09 34.02 -54.29
CA PRO A 577 27.26 33.42 -54.91
C PRO A 577 27.65 34.24 -56.15
N ASN A 578 28.75 34.97 -56.05
CA ASN A 578 29.33 35.68 -57.19
C ASN A 578 30.07 34.67 -58.09
N TYR A 579 29.34 34.05 -59.03
CA TYR A 579 29.94 33.27 -60.11
C TYR A 579 30.67 34.20 -61.07
N SER A 580 31.97 34.44 -60.82
CA SER A 580 32.89 34.94 -61.83
C SER A 580 33.90 33.86 -62.15
N THR A 581 33.75 33.34 -63.36
CA THR A 581 34.62 32.42 -64.08
C THR A 581 36.09 32.85 -64.02
N PHE A 582 36.96 31.99 -63.48
CA PHE A 582 38.37 31.98 -63.84
C PHE A 582 38.67 30.68 -64.60
N SER A 583 38.79 30.82 -65.91
CA SER A 583 39.30 29.81 -66.82
C SER A 583 40.77 29.56 -66.55
N VAL A 584 41.11 28.27 -66.54
CA VAL A 584 42.49 27.77 -66.58
C VAL A 584 43.10 28.12 -67.94
N SER A 585 44.21 28.84 -67.95
CA SER A 585 45.10 28.98 -69.10
C SER A 585 46.45 28.36 -68.75
N THR A 586 46.63 27.10 -69.13
CA THR A 586 47.94 26.50 -69.36
C THR A 586 48.56 27.12 -70.62
N LYS A 587 49.78 27.68 -70.50
CA LYS A 587 50.89 27.50 -71.44
C LYS A 587 52.15 28.23 -70.93
N TYR A 588 53.22 27.43 -70.82
CA TYR A 588 54.67 27.70 -70.83
C TYR A 588 55.20 29.06 -70.41
#